data_AF-A0AAN8UQ64-F1
#
_entry.id   AF-A0AAN8UQ64-F1
#
_cell.length_a   1.000
_cell.length_b   1.000
_cell.length_c   1.000
_cell.angle_alpha   90.00
_cell.angle_beta   90.00
_cell.angle_gamma   90.00
#
_symmetry.space_group_name_H-M   'P 1'
#
loop_
_entity.id
_entity.type
_entity.pdbx_description
1 polymer ?
#
loop_
_entity_poly.entity_id
_entity_poly.type
_entity_poly.pdbx_seq_one_letter_code
_entity_poly.pdbx_strand_id
1 'polypeptide(L)' 'WLLVLDQFMNLVLDNAVEVNGNERIDIGVVVIKGNTIVTVKALEPVSRA' A
#
# COMPACT_ATOMS: atom_id res chain seq x y z
N TRP A 1 -3.49 2.01 5.46
CA TRP A 1 -3.65 0.84 6.35
C TRP A 1 -3.52 -0.43 5.53
N LEU A 2 -2.63 -1.34 5.93
CA LEU A 2 -2.41 -2.62 5.26
C LEU A 2 -3.41 -3.64 5.83
N LEU A 3 -4.39 -4.08 5.03
CA LEU A 3 -5.50 -4.87 5.56
C LEU A 3 -5.33 -6.39 5.40
N VAL A 4 -4.61 -6.88 4.40
CA VAL A 4 -4.39 -8.33 4.18
C VAL A 4 -3.06 -8.58 3.45
N LEU A 5 -2.35 -9.65 3.84
CA LEU A 5 -1.18 -10.21 3.15
C LEU A 5 -1.51 -11.66 2.76
N ASP A 6 -1.48 -12.00 1.47
CA ASP A 6 -1.63 -13.38 1.02
C ASP A 6 -0.27 -14.04 0.67
N GLN A 7 -0.25 -15.36 0.45
CA GLN A 7 1.00 -16.10 0.11
C GLN A 7 1.65 -15.65 -1.21
N PHE A 8 0.93 -14.86 -2.01
CA PHE A 8 1.40 -14.24 -3.25
C PHE A 8 1.70 -12.76 -3.08
N MET A 9 1.63 -12.24 -1.83
CA MET A 9 1.83 -10.86 -1.43
C MET A 9 0.86 -9.85 -2.08
N ASN A 10 -0.35 -10.23 -2.48
CA ASN A 10 -1.30 -9.23 -3.00
C ASN A 10 -1.77 -8.31 -1.86
N LEU A 11 -1.82 -7.01 -2.12
CA LEU A 11 -2.21 -5.99 -1.16
C LEU A 11 -3.47 -5.27 -1.63
N VAL A 12 -4.42 -5.13 -0.72
CA VAL A 12 -5.56 -4.22 -0.91
C VAL A 12 -5.29 -2.97 -0.07
N LEU A 13 -5.21 -1.83 -0.75
CA LEU A 13 -5.07 -0.51 -0.11
C LEU A 13 -6.36 0.27 -0.31
N ASP A 14 -6.86 0.82 0.79
CA ASP A 14 -7.97 1.77 0.78
C ASP A 14 -7.41 3.19 0.93
N ASN A 15 -8.03 4.17 0.24
CA ASN A 15 -7.58 5.56 0.16
C ASN A 15 -6.10 5.73 -0.28
N ALA A 16 -5.68 5.00 -1.31
CA ALA A 16 -4.33 5.09 -1.85
C ALA A 16 -4.11 6.41 -2.62
N VAL A 17 -2.92 7.00 -2.40
CA VAL A 17 -2.42 8.18 -3.11
C VAL A 17 -1.13 7.80 -3.82
N GLU A 18 -1.11 7.94 -5.13
CA GLU A 18 0.13 7.82 -5.90
C GLU A 18 0.90 9.14 -5.82
N VAL A 19 2.20 9.03 -5.57
CA VAL A 19 3.12 10.17 -5.51
C VAL A 19 4.16 10.00 -6.62
N ASN A 20 4.08 10.85 -7.64
CA ASN A 20 5.06 10.91 -8.71
C ASN A 20 5.81 12.25 -8.63
N GLY A 21 6.97 12.24 -7.96
CA GLY A 21 7.72 13.45 -7.65
C GLY A 21 6.94 14.39 -6.72
N ASN A 22 6.44 15.52 -7.26
CA ASN A 22 5.59 16.47 -6.54
C ASN A 22 4.09 16.31 -6.84
N GLU A 23 3.73 15.47 -7.82
CA GLU A 23 2.34 15.23 -8.16
C GLU A 23 1.75 14.18 -7.21
N ARG A 24 0.56 14.48 -6.71
CA ARG A 24 -0.21 13.58 -5.85
C ARG A 24 -1.54 13.29 -6.52
N ILE A 25 -1.82 12.01 -6.73
CA ILE A 25 -3.04 11.55 -7.40
C ILE A 25 -3.80 10.64 -6.45
N ASP A 26 -5.01 11.04 -6.10
CA ASP A 26 -5.93 10.24 -5.29
C ASP A 26 -6.54 9.13 -6.15
N ILE A 27 -6.28 7.87 -5.80
CA ILE A 27 -6.75 6.70 -6.58
C ILE A 27 -7.92 6.00 -5.86
N GLY A 28 -8.04 6.15 -4.53
CA GLY A 28 -9.08 5.48 -3.75
C GLY A 28 -8.72 4.04 -3.43
N VAL A 29 -9.58 3.07 -3.79
CA VAL A 29 -9.33 1.65 -3.50
C VAL A 29 -8.50 1.01 -4.61
N VAL A 30 -7.36 0.42 -4.26
CA VAL A 30 -6.48 -0.26 -5.22
C VAL A 30 -6.09 -1.65 -4.75
N VAL A 31 -5.92 -2.54 -5.72
CA VAL A 31 -5.37 -3.88 -5.51
C VAL A 31 -4.02 -3.95 -6.21
N ILE A 32 -2.96 -4.18 -5.43
CA ILE A 32 -1.59 -4.35 -5.93
C ILE A 32 -1.29 -5.86 -5.97
N LYS A 33 -0.85 -6.34 -7.13
CA LYS A 33 -0.45 -7.73 -7.32
C LYS A 33 0.95 -7.96 -6.74
N GLY A 34 1.10 -8.98 -5.88
CA GLY A 34 2.33 -9.13 -5.10
C GLY A 34 3.57 -9.53 -5.88
N ASN A 35 3.42 -10.04 -7.11
CA ASN A 35 4.54 -10.36 -8.00
C ASN A 35 5.39 -9.14 -8.38
N THR A 36 4.88 -7.91 -8.20
CA THR A 36 5.59 -6.67 -8.54
C THR A 36 6.04 -5.89 -7.31
N ILE A 37 5.83 -6.41 -6.10
CA ILE A 37 6.18 -5.73 -4.87
C ILE A 37 7.63 -6.05 -4.51
N VAL A 38 8.50 -5.05 -4.64
CA VAL A 38 9.93 -5.19 -4.33
C VAL A 38 10.23 -4.83 -2.87
N THR A 39 9.53 -3.85 -2.28
CA THR A 39 9.75 -3.41 -0.90
C THR A 39 8.48 -2.80 -0.30
N VAL A 40 8.17 -3.15 0.95
CA VAL A 40 7.11 -2.52 1.76
C VAL A 40 7.75 -1.90 2.99
N LYS A 41 7.49 -0.62 3.25
CA LYS A 41 8.00 0.08 4.43
C LYS A 41 6.83 0.76 5.15
N ALA A 42 6.73 0.56 6.46
CA ALA A 42 5.84 1.35 7.31
C ALA A 42 6.46 2.74 7.51
N LEU A 43 5.71 3.79 7.15
CA LEU A 43 6.12 5.19 7.35
C LEU A 43 5.67 5.73 8.70
N GLU A 44 4.70 5.09 9.34
CA GLU A 44 4.20 5.43 10.68
C GLU A 44 4.46 4.25 11.63
N PRO A 45 4.82 4.51 12.90
CA PRO A 45 4.92 3.46 13.89
C PRO A 45 3.54 2.82 14.11
N VAL A 46 3.47 1.50 13.95
CA VAL A 46 2.26 0.75 14.30
C VAL A 46 2.13 0.84 15.82
N SER A 47 1.24 1.71 16.32
CA SER A 47 0.86 1.72 17.73
C SER A 47 0.19 0.38 18.04
N ARG A 48 0.88 -0.46 18.81
CA ARG A 48 0.24 -1.59 19.48
C ARG A 48 -0.54 -1.02 20.65
N ALA A 49 -1.86 -1.23 20.64
CA ALA A 49 -2.64 -1.29 21.87
C ALA A 49 -2.34 -2.62 22.58
#